data_AF-A0A371LR14-F1
#
_entry.id   AF-A0A371LR14-F1
#
_cell.length_a   1.000
_cell.length_b   1.000
_cell.length_c   1.000
_cell.angle_alpha   90.00
_cell.angle_beta   90.00
_cell.angle_gamma   90.00
#
_symmetry.space_group_name_H-M   'P 1'
#
loop_
_entity.id
_entity.type
_entity.pdbx_description
1 polymer ?
#
loop_
_entity_poly.entity_id
_entity_poly.type
_entity_poly.pdbx_seq_one_letter_code
_entity_poly.pdbx_strand_id
1 'polypeptide(L)'
;NVEVVVEGDGVEMIKSRTVRSSIAQNGSITAPFRFRPESAGEHSLTATVSYTVAGDTTRTTTRSKVIESDPLRNSVELDTTAVGSGTDRALRVAVSNGANAPLSDVMVSATSENASFQRVLLENISASTTRQVRLNATMNEPRADVTVTATYELGTETEQT
;
A
#
# COMPACT_ATOMS: atom_id res chain seq x y z
N ASN A 1 10.10 -35.45 -13.66
CA ASN A 1 10.08 -33.98 -13.54
C ASN A 1 8.67 -33.54 -13.20
N VAL A 2 8.51 -32.59 -12.29
CA VAL A 2 7.24 -31.95 -11.93
C VAL A 2 7.42 -30.44 -11.97
N GLU A 3 6.54 -29.79 -12.69
CA GLU A 3 6.47 -28.34 -12.84
C GLU A 3 5.09 -27.86 -12.39
N VAL A 4 5.08 -26.78 -11.61
CA VAL A 4 3.88 -26.07 -11.20
C VAL A 4 4.03 -24.63 -11.67
N VAL A 5 3.08 -24.17 -12.47
CA VAL A 5 2.95 -22.78 -12.91
C VAL A 5 1.62 -22.25 -12.40
N VAL A 6 1.64 -21.06 -11.81
CA VAL A 6 0.45 -20.33 -11.38
C VAL A 6 0.35 -19.06 -12.19
N GLU A 7 -0.82 -18.84 -12.77
CA GLU A 7 -1.18 -17.64 -13.52
C GLU A 7 -2.45 -17.06 -12.91
N GLY A 8 -2.72 -15.79 -13.18
CA GLY A 8 -3.97 -15.18 -12.77
C GLY A 8 -4.27 -13.94 -13.59
N ASP A 9 -5.55 -13.71 -13.83
CA ASP A 9 -6.05 -12.50 -14.48
C ASP A 9 -6.20 -11.39 -13.43
N GLY A 10 -5.82 -10.15 -13.77
CA GLY A 10 -5.91 -9.01 -12.85
C GLY A 10 -4.90 -9.04 -11.69
N VAL A 11 -3.88 -9.90 -11.78
CA VAL A 11 -2.81 -10.03 -10.79
C VAL A 11 -1.43 -10.04 -11.44
N GLU A 12 -0.50 -9.33 -10.83
CA GLU A 12 0.92 -9.37 -11.16
C GLU A 12 1.58 -10.56 -10.44
N MET A 13 2.07 -11.55 -11.19
CA MET A 13 2.75 -12.71 -10.61
C MET A 13 4.22 -12.41 -10.28
N ILE A 14 4.53 -12.24 -9.00
CA ILE A 14 5.91 -12.02 -8.49
C ILE A 14 6.71 -13.34 -8.47
N LYS A 15 6.04 -14.46 -8.18
CA LYS A 15 6.60 -15.81 -8.23
C LYS A 15 5.52 -16.78 -8.69
N SER A 16 5.61 -17.24 -9.93
CA SER A 16 4.62 -18.12 -10.57
C SER A 16 5.06 -19.57 -10.72
N ARG A 17 6.35 -19.86 -10.73
CA ARG A 17 6.88 -21.17 -11.16
C ARG A 17 7.65 -21.89 -10.07
N THR A 18 7.38 -23.20 -9.92
CA THR A 18 8.17 -24.13 -9.10
C THR A 18 8.46 -25.38 -9.92
N VAL A 19 9.73 -25.80 -9.95
CA VAL A 19 10.16 -27.05 -10.62
C VAL A 19 10.80 -27.98 -9.59
N ARG A 20 10.52 -29.28 -9.72
CA ARG A 20 11.08 -30.37 -8.93
C ARG A 20 11.45 -31.52 -9.85
N SER A 21 12.66 -32.06 -9.69
CA SER A 21 13.15 -33.18 -10.49
C SER A 21 12.28 -34.43 -10.34
N SER A 22 11.86 -34.74 -9.11
CA SER A 22 11.02 -35.88 -8.78
C SER A 22 10.18 -35.64 -7.52
N ILE A 23 9.18 -36.49 -7.34
CA ILE A 23 8.41 -36.62 -6.09
C ILE A 23 8.51 -38.09 -5.72
N ALA A 24 8.84 -38.38 -4.46
CA ALA A 24 8.86 -39.75 -3.96
C ALA A 24 7.47 -40.39 -4.05
N GLN A 25 7.42 -41.73 -4.09
CA GLN A 25 6.14 -42.43 -4.01
C GLN A 25 5.42 -42.05 -2.71
N ASN A 26 4.14 -41.68 -2.81
CA ASN A 26 3.33 -41.12 -1.71
C ASN A 26 3.87 -39.81 -1.11
N GLY A 27 4.87 -39.19 -1.73
CA GLY A 27 5.38 -37.89 -1.35
C GLY A 27 4.48 -36.76 -1.85
N SER A 28 4.61 -35.59 -1.22
CA SER A 28 3.96 -34.36 -1.65
C SER A 28 4.99 -33.26 -1.83
N ILE A 29 4.64 -32.24 -2.61
CA ILE A 29 5.41 -31.02 -2.74
C ILE A 29 4.51 -29.82 -2.45
N THR A 30 5.11 -28.77 -1.88
CA THR A 30 4.48 -27.46 -1.77
C THR A 30 5.19 -26.51 -2.72
N ALA A 31 4.43 -25.90 -3.63
CA ALA A 31 4.90 -24.91 -4.57
C ALA A 31 4.48 -23.51 -4.09
N PRO A 32 5.40 -22.72 -3.48
CA PRO A 32 5.06 -21.37 -3.06
C PRO A 32 4.95 -20.46 -4.29
N PHE A 33 3.89 -19.66 -4.33
CA PHE A 33 3.70 -18.58 -5.30
C PHE A 33 3.49 -17.25 -4.58
N ARG A 34 3.72 -16.15 -5.29
CA ARG A 34 3.53 -14.79 -4.77
C ARG A 34 2.95 -13.92 -5.89
N PHE A 35 1.96 -13.11 -5.56
CA PHE A 35 1.26 -12.25 -6.50
C PHE A 35 0.91 -10.91 -5.85
N ARG A 36 0.57 -9.92 -6.66
CA ARG A 36 0.01 -8.64 -6.25
C ARG A 36 -1.24 -8.35 -7.10
N PRO A 37 -2.44 -8.19 -6.51
CA PRO A 37 -3.61 -7.76 -7.25
C PRO A 37 -3.40 -6.38 -7.88
N GLU A 38 -3.90 -6.20 -9.10
CA GLU A 38 -3.86 -4.91 -9.79
C GLU A 38 -5.06 -4.02 -9.42
N SER A 39 -6.16 -4.63 -9.01
CA SER A 39 -7.38 -3.95 -8.56
C SER A 39 -8.04 -4.69 -7.39
N ALA A 40 -9.01 -4.00 -6.77
CA ALA A 40 -9.94 -4.63 -5.83
C ALA A 40 -10.85 -5.64 -6.54
N GLY A 41 -11.44 -6.54 -5.77
CA GLY A 41 -12.42 -7.52 -6.23
C GLY A 41 -11.88 -8.94 -6.38
N GLU A 42 -12.66 -9.76 -7.07
CA GLU A 42 -12.36 -11.16 -7.31
C GLU A 42 -11.34 -11.34 -8.43
N HIS A 43 -10.34 -12.19 -8.20
CA HIS A 43 -9.36 -12.60 -9.20
C HIS A 43 -9.28 -14.12 -9.25
N SER A 44 -9.25 -14.70 -10.45
CA SER A 44 -9.07 -16.14 -10.63
C SER A 44 -7.59 -16.48 -10.76
N LEU A 45 -7.10 -17.35 -9.88
CA LEU A 45 -5.78 -17.95 -10.01
C LEU A 45 -5.90 -19.36 -10.57
N THR A 46 -5.12 -19.67 -11.60
CA THR A 46 -5.08 -20.99 -12.23
C THR A 46 -3.71 -21.62 -12.05
N ALA A 47 -3.66 -22.73 -11.32
CA ALA A 47 -2.47 -23.54 -11.15
C ALA A 47 -2.47 -24.69 -12.15
N THR A 48 -1.45 -24.76 -12.99
CA THR A 48 -1.20 -25.85 -13.94
C THR A 48 -0.02 -26.67 -13.44
N VAL A 49 -0.25 -27.96 -13.22
CA VAL A 49 0.78 -28.93 -12.82
C VAL A 49 1.06 -29.84 -13.99
N SER A 50 2.30 -29.80 -14.48
CA SER A 50 2.80 -30.70 -15.53
C SER A 50 3.81 -31.65 -14.94
N TYR A 51 3.63 -32.96 -15.14
CA TYR A 51 4.52 -33.98 -14.60
C TYR A 51 4.73 -35.13 -15.56
N THR A 52 5.94 -35.68 -15.54
CA THR A 52 6.31 -36.87 -16.34
C THR A 52 6.20 -38.11 -15.46
N VAL A 53 5.40 -39.09 -15.91
CA VAL A 53 5.34 -40.44 -15.32
C VAL A 53 6.24 -41.40 -16.10
N ALA A 54 6.49 -42.59 -15.55
CA ALA A 54 7.31 -43.62 -16.20
C ALA A 54 6.87 -43.88 -17.64
N GLY A 55 7.83 -44.02 -18.56
CA GLY A 55 7.59 -44.13 -20.00
C GLY A 55 7.43 -42.78 -20.72
N ASP A 56 8.10 -41.73 -20.21
CA ASP A 56 8.16 -40.37 -20.79
C ASP A 56 6.81 -39.70 -21.09
N THR A 57 5.73 -40.20 -20.47
CA THR A 57 4.40 -39.64 -20.64
C THR A 57 4.25 -38.40 -19.77
N THR A 58 4.05 -37.24 -20.41
CA THR A 58 3.72 -36.00 -19.71
C THR A 58 2.22 -35.89 -19.50
N ARG A 59 1.82 -35.59 -18.26
CA ARG A 59 0.43 -35.32 -17.88
C ARG A 59 0.33 -33.90 -17.34
N THR A 60 -0.80 -33.27 -17.61
CA THR A 60 -1.11 -31.94 -17.09
C THR A 60 -2.44 -31.99 -16.34
N THR A 61 -2.51 -31.30 -15.21
CA THR A 61 -3.76 -31.05 -14.51
C THR A 61 -3.82 -29.59 -14.10
N THR A 62 -5.02 -29.04 -14.09
CA THR A 62 -5.25 -27.61 -13.82
C THR A 62 -6.28 -27.46 -12.71
N ARG A 63 -6.05 -26.50 -11.83
CA ARG A 63 -7.01 -26.15 -10.78
C ARG A 63 -7.07 -24.65 -10.62
N SER A 64 -8.29 -24.11 -10.65
CA SER A 64 -8.54 -22.69 -10.42
C SER A 64 -9.06 -22.42 -9.02
N LYS A 65 -8.73 -21.25 -8.47
CA LYS A 65 -9.26 -20.74 -7.22
C LYS A 65 -9.47 -19.23 -7.33
N VAL A 66 -10.64 -18.77 -6.91
CA VAL A 66 -10.94 -17.34 -6.77
C VAL A 66 -10.34 -16.83 -5.46
N ILE A 67 -9.71 -15.67 -5.53
CA ILE A 67 -9.28 -14.85 -4.40
C ILE A 67 -10.04 -13.53 -4.43
N GLU A 68 -10.26 -12.92 -3.28
CA GLU A 68 -10.92 -11.62 -3.15
C GLU A 68 -9.93 -10.62 -2.55
N SER A 69 -9.80 -9.46 -3.20
CA SER A 69 -8.94 -8.35 -2.78
C SER A 69 -9.81 -7.21 -2.28
N ASP A 70 -9.57 -6.75 -1.06
CA ASP A 70 -10.35 -5.66 -0.47
C ASP A 70 -10.23 -4.38 -1.31
N PRO A 71 -11.32 -3.59 -1.44
CA PRO A 71 -11.24 -2.25 -1.99
C PRO A 71 -10.33 -1.35 -1.16
N LEU A 72 -9.74 -0.37 -1.82
CA LEU A 72 -8.98 0.68 -1.16
C LEU A 72 -9.92 1.46 -0.23
N ARG A 73 -9.52 1.65 1.03
CA ARG A 73 -10.30 2.40 2.02
C ARG A 73 -9.50 3.60 2.45
N ASN A 74 -10.00 4.80 2.15
CA ASN A 74 -9.42 6.04 2.63
C ASN A 74 -10.00 6.38 4.02
N SER A 75 -9.12 6.65 4.98
CA SER A 75 -9.48 7.08 6.32
C SER A 75 -8.32 7.84 6.93
N VAL A 76 -8.04 9.04 6.41
CA VAL A 76 -6.96 9.90 6.91
C VAL A 76 -7.55 10.99 7.81
N GLU A 77 -6.91 11.22 8.95
CA GLU A 77 -7.32 12.24 9.92
C GLU A 77 -6.14 13.18 10.22
N LEU A 78 -6.46 14.45 10.44
CA LEU A 78 -5.50 15.49 10.81
C LEU A 78 -5.82 16.07 12.18
N ASP A 79 -4.89 15.92 13.11
CA ASP A 79 -4.94 16.62 14.39
C ASP A 79 -3.92 17.74 14.43
N THR A 80 -4.35 18.93 14.84
CA THR A 80 -3.51 20.12 14.82
C THR A 80 -3.36 20.71 16.21
N THR A 81 -2.17 21.22 16.53
CA THR A 81 -1.90 21.88 17.80
C THR A 81 -0.90 23.00 17.58
N ALA A 82 -1.26 24.22 17.99
CA ALA A 82 -0.34 25.34 17.98
C ALA A 82 0.79 25.11 19.00
N VAL A 83 2.04 25.33 18.60
CA VAL A 83 3.23 25.12 19.43
C VAL A 83 4.23 26.26 19.26
N GLY A 84 5.12 26.43 20.25
CA GLY A 84 6.12 27.49 20.25
C GLY A 84 5.57 28.85 20.69
N SER A 85 6.46 29.85 20.73
CA SER A 85 6.15 31.20 21.21
C SER A 85 7.04 32.23 20.53
N GLY A 86 6.69 33.52 20.62
CA GLY A 86 7.46 34.60 20.01
C GLY A 86 7.64 34.39 18.50
N THR A 87 8.91 34.35 18.06
CA THR A 87 9.32 34.10 16.67
C THR A 87 9.38 32.61 16.30
N ASP A 88 9.31 31.70 17.28
CA ASP A 88 9.41 30.25 17.08
C ASP A 88 8.05 29.55 16.98
N ARG A 89 7.00 30.31 16.63
CA ARG A 89 5.64 29.76 16.50
C ARG A 89 5.58 28.76 15.35
N ALA A 90 4.81 27.71 15.56
CA ALA A 90 4.60 26.66 14.57
C ALA A 90 3.26 25.96 14.80
N LEU A 91 2.83 25.19 13.79
CA LEU A 91 1.73 24.25 13.91
C LEU A 91 2.29 22.83 13.93
N ARG A 92 1.98 22.06 14.97
CA ARG A 92 2.20 20.62 14.95
C ARG A 92 0.99 19.97 14.30
N VAL A 93 1.21 19.14 13.29
CA VAL A 93 0.16 18.38 12.60
C VAL A 93 0.47 16.89 12.77
N ALA A 94 -0.48 16.13 13.28
CA ALA A 94 -0.45 14.68 13.27
C ALA A 94 -1.32 14.18 12.12
N VAL A 95 -0.71 13.42 11.22
CA VAL A 95 -1.38 12.75 10.10
C VAL A 95 -1.57 11.30 10.50
N SER A 96 -2.81 10.89 10.74
CA SER A 96 -3.16 9.51 11.10
C SER A 96 -3.68 8.78 9.88
N ASN A 97 -2.96 7.75 9.45
CA ASN A 97 -3.38 6.90 8.33
C ASN A 97 -4.19 5.70 8.85
N GLY A 98 -5.52 5.80 8.80
CA GLY A 98 -6.45 4.69 9.05
C GLY A 98 -6.78 3.86 7.81
N ALA A 99 -6.17 4.16 6.65
CA ALA A 99 -6.40 3.41 5.41
C ALA A 99 -5.85 1.98 5.51
N ASN A 100 -6.31 1.11 4.60
CA ASN A 100 -5.78 -0.26 4.43
C ASN A 100 -4.51 -0.33 3.55
N ALA A 101 -3.97 0.83 3.14
CA ALA A 101 -2.76 0.95 2.34
C ALA A 101 -1.88 2.09 2.87
N PRO A 102 -0.56 2.05 2.61
CA PRO A 102 0.33 3.17 2.94
C PRO A 102 -0.05 4.42 2.13
N LEU A 103 0.17 5.58 2.72
CA LEU A 103 0.15 6.86 1.99
C LEU A 103 1.55 7.10 1.41
N SER A 104 1.63 7.54 0.16
CA SER A 104 2.85 8.07 -0.46
C SER A 104 2.71 9.55 -0.79
N ASP A 105 3.84 10.20 -1.06
CA ASP A 105 3.92 11.60 -1.51
C ASP A 105 3.11 12.57 -0.64
N VAL A 106 3.13 12.34 0.67
CA VAL A 106 2.31 13.08 1.63
C VAL A 106 2.86 14.50 1.81
N MET A 107 2.13 15.49 1.33
CA MET A 107 2.44 16.91 1.51
C MET A 107 1.46 17.55 2.49
N VAL A 108 2.00 18.06 3.60
CA VAL A 108 1.22 18.82 4.59
C VAL A 108 1.50 20.30 4.40
N SER A 109 0.43 21.08 4.26
CA SER A 109 0.49 22.52 4.09
C SER A 109 -0.58 23.20 4.94
N ALA A 110 -0.40 24.49 5.18
CA ALA A 110 -1.36 25.30 5.92
C ALA A 110 -1.46 26.69 5.31
N THR A 111 -2.68 27.22 5.25
CA THR A 111 -2.99 28.56 4.74
C THR A 111 -3.63 29.40 5.82
N SER A 112 -3.35 30.71 5.78
CA SER A 112 -3.92 31.70 6.68
C SER A 112 -3.79 33.10 6.06
N GLU A 113 -4.70 34.02 6.39
CA GLU A 113 -4.62 35.42 5.96
C GLU A 113 -3.47 36.16 6.66
N ASN A 114 -3.23 35.86 7.95
CA ASN A 114 -2.33 36.65 8.81
C ASN A 114 -1.06 35.90 9.24
N ALA A 115 -0.82 34.72 8.66
CA ALA A 115 0.39 33.94 8.86
C ALA A 115 0.79 33.15 7.61
N SER A 116 2.09 32.93 7.45
CA SER A 116 2.64 32.02 6.44
C SER A 116 3.23 30.79 7.13
N PHE A 117 3.03 29.62 6.52
CA PHE A 117 3.52 28.34 7.03
C PHE A 117 4.44 27.68 6.02
N GLN A 118 5.50 27.05 6.52
CA GLN A 118 6.31 26.15 5.70
C GLN A 118 5.52 24.88 5.38
N ARG A 119 5.57 24.44 4.12
CA ARG A 119 5.10 23.11 3.71
C ARG A 119 6.12 22.03 4.08
N VAL A 120 5.63 20.83 4.37
CA VAL A 120 6.46 19.67 4.67
C VAL A 120 6.06 18.49 3.79
N LEU A 121 7.04 17.90 3.13
CA LEU A 121 6.89 16.60 2.48
C LEU A 121 7.30 15.52 3.47
N LEU A 122 6.47 14.51 3.60
CA LEU A 122 6.68 13.34 4.44
C LEU A 122 7.07 12.14 3.59
N GLU A 123 7.88 11.26 4.18
CA GLU A 123 8.02 9.90 3.67
C GLU A 123 6.70 9.13 3.82
N ASN A 124 6.64 7.95 3.20
CA ASN A 124 5.44 7.12 3.23
C ASN A 124 4.96 6.85 4.67
N ILE A 125 3.65 6.98 4.87
CA ILE A 125 3.00 6.70 6.15
C ILE A 125 2.30 5.35 6.03
N SER A 126 2.84 4.34 6.71
CA SER A 126 2.24 2.99 6.74
C SER A 126 0.79 3.00 7.19
N ALA A 127 0.01 2.04 6.69
CA ALA A 127 -1.35 1.80 7.15
C ALA A 127 -1.41 1.64 8.69
N SER A 128 -2.46 2.19 9.30
CA SER A 128 -2.69 2.17 10.76
C SER A 128 -1.57 2.82 11.59
N THR A 129 -0.92 3.86 11.06
CA THR A 129 0.13 4.60 11.78
C THR A 129 -0.09 6.10 11.73
N THR A 130 0.50 6.82 12.67
CA THR A 130 0.45 8.29 12.75
C THR A 130 1.84 8.89 12.60
N ARG A 131 1.95 9.96 11.83
CA ARG A 131 3.18 10.74 11.67
C ARG A 131 2.95 12.18 12.10
N GLN A 132 3.86 12.72 12.90
CA GLN A 132 3.80 14.13 13.31
C GLN A 132 4.81 14.97 12.54
N VAL A 133 4.38 16.16 12.12
CA VAL A 133 5.22 17.19 11.49
C VAL A 133 5.04 18.53 12.16
N ARG A 134 6.03 19.40 11.94
CA ARG A 134 6.01 20.79 12.40
C ARG A 134 6.05 21.71 11.18
N LEU A 135 5.03 22.55 11.05
CA LEU A 135 4.98 23.63 10.07
C LEU A 135 5.41 24.92 10.77
N ASN A 136 6.62 25.40 10.52
CA ASN A 136 7.08 26.66 11.10
C ASN A 136 6.27 27.82 10.53
N ALA A 137 5.92 28.78 11.40
CA ALA A 137 5.02 29.87 11.07
C ALA A 137 5.75 31.22 11.18
N THR A 138 5.50 32.10 10.21
CA THR A 138 5.81 33.53 10.33
C THR A 138 4.49 34.29 10.40
N MET A 139 4.27 34.99 11.51
CA MET A 139 3.01 35.69 11.77
C MET A 139 3.14 37.19 11.51
N ASN A 140 2.14 37.75 10.86
CA ASN A 140 2.00 39.19 10.69
C ASN A 140 1.17 39.81 11.82
N GLU A 141 0.37 38.99 12.50
CA GLU A 141 -0.50 39.38 13.61
C GLU A 141 -0.38 38.42 14.81
N PRO A 142 -0.88 38.80 16.01
CA PRO A 142 -0.80 37.94 17.20
C PRO A 142 -1.61 36.63 17.10
N ARG A 143 -2.57 36.55 16.18
CA ARG A 143 -3.48 35.42 15.95
C ARG A 143 -3.62 35.17 14.46
N ALA A 144 -3.95 33.94 14.10
CA ALA A 144 -4.17 33.50 12.74
C ALA A 144 -5.19 32.37 12.76
N ASP A 145 -6.21 32.48 11.90
CA ASP A 145 -7.07 31.35 11.57
C ASP A 145 -6.38 30.53 10.49
N VAL A 146 -6.31 29.21 10.70
CA VAL A 146 -5.45 28.33 9.89
C VAL A 146 -6.26 27.18 9.32
N THR A 147 -6.17 26.98 8.01
CA THR A 147 -6.66 25.79 7.34
C THR A 147 -5.47 24.90 7.02
N VAL A 148 -5.48 23.66 7.51
CA VAL A 148 -4.46 22.66 7.21
C VAL A 148 -4.99 21.70 6.16
N THR A 149 -4.13 21.33 5.23
CA THR A 149 -4.46 20.39 4.16
C THR A 149 -3.33 19.40 4.01
N ALA A 150 -3.68 18.11 3.93
CA ALA A 150 -2.77 17.06 3.53
C ALA A 150 -3.18 16.55 2.15
N THR A 151 -2.25 16.60 1.19
CA THR A 151 -2.38 15.93 -0.11
C THR A 151 -1.50 14.69 -0.09
N TYR A 152 -1.99 13.57 -0.64
CA TYR A 152 -1.28 12.30 -0.58
C TYR A 152 -1.73 11.37 -1.70
N GLU A 153 -0.91 10.37 -1.98
CA GLU A 153 -1.28 9.23 -2.82
C GLU A 153 -1.72 8.05 -1.96
N LEU A 154 -2.81 7.41 -2.36
CA LEU A 154 -3.31 6.17 -1.78
C LEU A 154 -3.51 5.18 -2.93
N GLY A 155 -2.64 4.17 -3.02
CA GLY A 155 -2.61 3.29 -4.18
C GLY A 155 -2.18 4.03 -5.45
N THR A 156 -3.10 4.23 -6.39
CA THR A 156 -2.87 5.01 -7.63
C THR A 156 -3.69 6.30 -7.66
N GLU A 157 -4.39 6.60 -6.57
CA GLU A 157 -5.30 7.75 -6.46
C GLU A 157 -4.62 8.88 -5.68
N THR A 158 -4.78 10.11 -6.15
CA THR A 158 -4.38 11.31 -5.42
C THR A 158 -5.57 11.83 -4.63
N GLU A 159 -5.39 11.98 -3.34
CA GLU A 159 -6.41 12.33 -2.37
C GLU A 159 -6.01 13.57 -1.55
N GLN A 160 -7.00 14.18 -0.90
CA GLN A 160 -6.79 15.32 -0.02
C GLN A 160 -7.73 15.25 1.19
N THR A 161 -7.22 15.63 2.36
CA THR A 161 -8.05 15.88 3.54
C THR A 161 -7.71 17.19 4.25
#